data_AF-A0A7X7C0G7-F1
#
_entry.id   AF-A0A7X7C0G7-F1
#
_cell.length_a   1.000
_cell.length_b   1.000
_cell.length_c   1.000
_cell.angle_alpha   90.00
_cell.angle_beta   90.00
_cell.angle_gamma   90.00
#
_symmetry.space_group_name_H-M   'P 1'
#
loop_
_entity.id
_entity.type
_entity.pdbx_description
1 polymer ?
#
loop_
_entity_poly.entity_id
_entity_poly.type
_entity_poly.pdbx_seq_one_letter_code
_entity_poly.pdbx_strand_id
1 'polypeptide(L)'
;MIETDKKIDATIKLLRTHYRLNIIILVILFLLAMFKLTPFFAEKQIVNIIIERYIIVITIIAIPGILKLFAHLLSKVPQGVDIDLAISKYKKAFYIRLYTISSLSLINIILYDYSGNMNFFWITTVLFLLFIYCKPSFPELEKLVRPVEEIEEDNGD
;
A
#
# COMPACT_ATOMS: atom_id res chain seq x y z
N MET A 1 -5.86 9.37 -28.50
CA MET A 1 -5.36 10.22 -27.38
C MET A 1 -6.44 10.54 -26.36
N ILE A 2 -7.55 11.20 -26.73
CA ILE A 2 -8.59 11.65 -25.76
C ILE A 2 -9.26 10.50 -24.98
N GLU A 3 -9.49 9.35 -25.63
CA GLU A 3 -10.15 8.20 -24.99
C GLU A 3 -9.23 7.46 -24.00
N THR A 4 -7.96 7.31 -24.34
CA THR A 4 -6.90 6.75 -23.48
C THR A 4 -6.74 7.55 -22.19
N ASP A 5 -6.67 8.88 -22.32
CA ASP A 5 -6.47 9.77 -21.17
C ASP A 5 -7.69 9.72 -20.23
N LYS A 6 -8.91 9.66 -20.79
CA LYS A 6 -10.14 9.46 -20.01
C LYS A 6 -10.15 8.13 -19.24
N LYS A 7 -9.71 7.02 -19.86
CA LYS A 7 -9.63 5.70 -19.20
C LYS A 7 -8.62 5.69 -18.04
N ILE A 8 -7.47 6.34 -18.23
CA ILE A 8 -6.42 6.49 -17.22
C ILE A 8 -6.94 7.33 -16.04
N ASP A 9 -7.57 8.48 -16.32
CA ASP A 9 -8.17 9.34 -15.29
C ASP A 9 -9.24 8.62 -14.46
N ALA A 10 -10.14 7.90 -15.12
CA ALA A 10 -11.18 7.12 -14.45
C ALA A 10 -10.58 6.03 -13.55
N THR A 11 -9.55 5.35 -14.02
CA THR A 11 -8.83 4.32 -13.24
C THR A 11 -8.17 4.92 -12.01
N ILE A 12 -7.46 6.04 -12.16
CA ILE A 12 -6.78 6.71 -11.04
C ILE A 12 -7.79 7.23 -10.03
N LYS A 13 -8.91 7.80 -10.48
CA LYS A 13 -9.98 8.25 -9.60
C LYS A 13 -10.55 7.09 -8.78
N LEU A 14 -10.77 5.94 -9.41
CA LEU A 14 -11.23 4.73 -8.74
C LEU A 14 -10.20 4.20 -7.71
N LEU A 15 -8.93 4.07 -8.09
CA LEU A 15 -7.84 3.66 -7.18
C LEU A 15 -7.71 4.61 -5.99
N ARG A 16 -7.81 5.93 -6.23
CA ARG A 16 -7.75 6.95 -5.19
C ARG A 16 -8.91 6.85 -4.21
N THR A 17 -10.12 6.53 -4.69
CA THR A 17 -11.29 6.30 -3.82
C THR A 17 -11.09 5.06 -2.96
N HIS A 18 -10.65 3.93 -3.53
CA HIS A 18 -10.37 2.71 -2.75
C HIS A 18 -9.27 2.92 -1.71
N TYR A 19 -8.19 3.61 -2.08
CA TYR A 19 -7.11 3.99 -1.18
C TYR A 19 -7.62 4.82 0.01
N ARG A 20 -8.42 5.87 -0.26
CA ARG A 20 -8.96 6.71 0.82
C ARG A 20 -9.93 5.95 1.71
N LEU A 21 -10.85 5.17 1.14
CA LEU A 21 -11.80 4.38 1.91
C LEU A 21 -11.09 3.38 2.82
N ASN A 22 -10.11 2.64 2.28
CA ASN A 22 -9.34 1.68 3.05
C ASN A 22 -8.61 2.32 4.24
N ILE A 23 -7.93 3.45 4.01
CA ILE A 23 -7.22 4.16 5.08
C ILE A 23 -8.20 4.73 6.10
N ILE A 24 -9.31 5.34 5.68
CA ILE A 24 -10.32 5.88 6.60
C ILE A 24 -10.84 4.76 7.51
N ILE A 25 -11.16 3.59 6.95
CA ILE A 25 -11.61 2.43 7.72
C ILE A 25 -10.56 2.01 8.74
N LEU A 26 -9.29 1.86 8.33
CA LEU A 26 -8.21 1.46 9.23
C LEU A 26 -7.94 2.49 10.32
N VAL A 27 -8.00 3.79 10.01
CA VAL A 27 -7.84 4.87 10.98
C VAL A 27 -8.98 4.85 12.00
N ILE A 28 -10.23 4.69 11.56
CA ILE A 28 -11.37 4.57 12.46
C ILE A 28 -11.19 3.36 13.39
N LEU A 29 -10.83 2.19 12.84
CA LEU A 29 -10.58 0.99 13.65
C LEU A 29 -9.46 1.20 14.66
N PHE A 30 -8.37 1.85 14.27
CA PHE A 30 -7.26 2.16 15.15
C PHE A 30 -7.65 3.13 16.28
N LEU A 31 -8.43 4.17 15.96
CA LEU A 31 -8.94 5.10 16.96
C LEU A 31 -9.90 4.40 17.93
N LEU A 32 -10.79 3.54 17.44
CA LEU A 32 -11.69 2.76 18.29
C LEU A 32 -10.91 1.87 19.27
N ALA A 33 -9.86 1.19 18.78
CA ALA A 33 -8.95 0.40 19.63
C ALA A 33 -8.19 1.29 20.64
N MET A 34 -7.69 2.45 20.20
CA MET A 34 -6.98 3.41 21.06
C MET A 34 -7.84 3.95 22.20
N PHE A 35 -9.09 4.30 21.92
CA PHE A 35 -10.03 4.80 22.93
C PHE A 35 -10.71 3.69 23.73
N LYS A 36 -10.39 2.42 23.48
CA LYS A 36 -11.02 1.24 24.10
C LYS A 36 -12.54 1.26 23.95
N LEU A 37 -13.03 1.77 22.83
CA LEU A 37 -14.46 1.84 22.52
C LEU A 37 -14.97 0.53 21.91
N THR A 38 -14.07 -0.42 21.63
CA THR A 38 -14.37 -1.76 21.17
C THR A 38 -14.62 -2.71 22.34
N PRO A 39 -15.78 -3.39 22.40
CA PRO A 39 -16.05 -4.41 23.40
C PRO A 39 -15.35 -5.76 23.10
N PHE A 40 -14.50 -5.82 22.06
CA PHE A 40 -13.95 -7.09 21.56
C PHE A 40 -13.02 -7.77 22.57
N PHE A 41 -12.23 -7.00 23.33
CA PHE A 41 -11.28 -7.52 24.31
C PHE A 41 -11.36 -6.73 25.62
N ALA A 42 -12.44 -6.93 26.38
CA ALA A 42 -12.65 -6.25 27.66
C ALA A 42 -11.55 -6.55 28.70
N GLU A 43 -10.91 -7.72 28.61
CA GLU A 43 -9.74 -8.09 29.41
C GLU A 43 -8.51 -8.25 28.53
N LYS A 44 -7.46 -7.48 28.84
CA LYS A 44 -6.19 -7.57 28.12
C LYS A 44 -5.53 -8.91 28.42
N GLN A 45 -5.21 -9.64 27.37
CA GLN A 45 -4.58 -10.94 27.47
C GLN A 45 -3.07 -10.80 27.30
N ILE A 46 -2.30 -11.53 28.11
CA ILE A 46 -0.84 -11.52 28.03
C ILE A 46 -0.44 -12.36 26.82
N VAL A 47 0.02 -11.71 25.75
CA VAL A 47 0.68 -12.40 24.64
C VAL A 47 2.10 -12.76 25.09
N ASN A 48 2.56 -13.96 24.75
CA ASN A 48 3.93 -14.36 25.04
C ASN A 48 4.92 -13.38 24.38
N ILE A 49 5.82 -12.81 25.20
CA ILE A 49 6.84 -11.83 24.80
C ILE A 49 7.66 -12.31 23.58
N ILE A 50 7.91 -13.62 23.47
CA ILE A 50 8.64 -14.20 22.34
C ILE A 50 7.84 -14.01 21.04
N ILE A 51 6.55 -14.31 21.05
CA ILE A 51 5.65 -14.19 19.88
C ILE A 51 5.53 -12.74 19.46
N GLU A 52 5.36 -11.82 20.40
CA GLU A 52 5.30 -10.38 20.11
C GLU A 52 6.55 -9.90 19.37
N ARG A 53 7.74 -10.27 19.85
CA ARG A 53 9.02 -9.90 19.23
C ARG A 53 9.15 -10.42 17.79
N TYR A 54 8.76 -11.66 17.54
CA TYR A 54 8.80 -12.21 16.18
C TYR A 54 7.84 -11.48 15.24
N ILE A 55 6.62 -11.16 15.69
CA ILE A 55 5.64 -10.42 14.85
C ILE A 55 6.18 -9.03 14.50
N ILE A 56 6.80 -8.34 15.45
CA ILE A 56 7.41 -7.02 15.24
C ILE A 56 8.53 -7.12 14.19
N VAL A 57 9.46 -8.05 14.37
CA VAL A 57 10.60 -8.23 13.46
C VAL A 57 10.14 -8.58 12.05
N ILE A 58 9.18 -9.51 11.92
CA ILE A 58 8.60 -9.88 10.63
C ILE A 58 7.93 -8.67 9.97
N THR A 59 7.21 -7.85 10.74
CA THR A 59 6.56 -6.63 10.23
C THR A 59 7.58 -5.63 9.70
N ILE A 60 8.68 -5.41 10.42
CA ILE A 60 9.75 -4.50 10.00
C ILE A 60 10.40 -4.97 8.69
N ILE A 61 10.64 -6.28 8.53
CA ILE A 61 11.22 -6.87 7.31
C ILE A 61 10.21 -6.87 6.15
N ALA A 62 8.91 -7.00 6.44
CA ALA A 62 7.86 -6.98 5.43
C ALA A 62 7.75 -5.61 4.73
N ILE A 63 7.97 -4.50 5.46
CA ILE A 63 7.90 -3.13 4.90
C ILE A 63 8.79 -2.95 3.66
N PRO A 64 10.12 -3.16 3.71
CA PRO A 64 10.98 -3.05 2.53
C PRO A 64 10.65 -4.11 1.48
N GLY A 65 10.19 -5.30 1.89
CA GLY A 65 9.73 -6.35 1.00
C GLY A 65 8.55 -5.91 0.11
N ILE A 66 7.55 -5.25 0.71
CA ILE A 66 6.37 -4.74 -0.01
C ILE A 66 6.78 -3.64 -1.00
N LEU A 67 7.67 -2.73 -0.59
CA LEU A 67 8.18 -1.67 -1.47
C LEU A 67 8.95 -2.24 -2.66
N LYS A 68 9.82 -3.23 -2.42
CA LYS A 68 10.60 -3.91 -3.47
C LYS A 68 9.71 -4.74 -4.41
N LEU A 69 8.68 -5.40 -3.87
CA LEU A 69 7.72 -6.18 -4.66
C LEU A 69 6.97 -5.29 -5.65
N PHE A 70 6.55 -4.09 -5.22
CA PHE A 70 5.88 -3.14 -6.10
C PHE A 70 6.78 -2.69 -7.26
N ALA A 71 8.03 -2.31 -6.96
CA ALA A 71 9.01 -1.95 -7.99
C ALA A 71 9.27 -3.10 -8.98
N HIS A 72 9.38 -4.33 -8.48
CA HIS A 72 9.61 -5.52 -9.31
C HIS A 72 8.40 -5.90 -10.19
N LEU A 73 7.18 -5.68 -9.68
CA LEU A 73 5.95 -5.91 -10.46
C LEU A 73 5.82 -4.87 -11.59
N LEU A 74 6.22 -3.62 -11.33
CA LEU A 74 6.23 -2.57 -12.34
C LEU A 74 7.33 -2.77 -13.39
N SER A 75 8.52 -3.20 -12.99
CA SER A 75 9.64 -3.45 -13.93
C SER A 75 9.38 -4.63 -14.89
N LYS A 76 8.37 -5.47 -14.59
CA LYS A 76 7.94 -6.60 -15.43
C LYS A 76 6.83 -6.23 -16.44
N VAL A 77 6.42 -4.96 -16.50
CA VAL A 77 5.52 -4.46 -17.53
C VAL A 77 6.38 -4.07 -18.73
N PRO A 78 6.32 -4.79 -19.87
CA PRO A 78 7.04 -4.38 -21.08
C PRO A 78 6.53 -3.00 -21.50
N GLN A 79 7.45 -2.11 -21.86
CA GLN A 79 7.12 -0.78 -22.36
C GLN A 79 6.46 -0.91 -23.75
N GLY A 80 5.46 -0.07 -24.05
CA GLY A 80 4.74 -0.10 -25.35
C GLY A 80 3.65 -1.18 -25.48
N VAL A 81 3.23 -1.79 -24.38
CA VAL A 81 2.13 -2.76 -24.34
C VAL A 81 0.77 -2.07 -24.43
N ASP A 82 -0.22 -2.78 -24.99
CA ASP A 82 -1.63 -2.36 -25.05
C ASP A 82 -2.09 -1.71 -23.73
N ILE A 83 -2.74 -0.55 -23.86
CA ILE A 83 -3.12 0.35 -22.76
C ILE A 83 -3.96 -0.40 -21.71
N ASP A 84 -4.88 -1.26 -22.16
CA ASP A 84 -5.75 -2.02 -21.26
C ASP A 84 -4.95 -3.07 -20.45
N LEU A 85 -3.89 -3.65 -21.03
CA LEU A 85 -2.98 -4.59 -20.34
C LEU A 85 -2.03 -3.85 -19.37
N ALA A 86 -1.54 -2.66 -19.72
CA ALA A 86 -0.74 -1.82 -18.82
C ALA A 86 -1.56 -1.36 -17.59
N ILE A 87 -2.78 -0.89 -17.82
CA ILE A 87 -3.71 -0.46 -16.77
C ILE A 87 -4.05 -1.62 -15.82
N SER A 88 -4.34 -2.81 -16.36
CA SER A 88 -4.71 -3.98 -15.54
C SER A 88 -3.55 -4.45 -14.65
N LYS A 89 -2.31 -4.48 -15.17
CA LYS A 89 -1.12 -4.84 -14.40
C LYS A 89 -0.82 -3.82 -13.30
N TYR A 90 -0.91 -2.51 -13.60
CA TYR A 90 -0.74 -1.46 -12.61
C TYR A 90 -1.78 -1.56 -11.48
N LYS A 91 -3.05 -1.72 -11.84
CA LYS A 91 -4.16 -1.92 -10.89
C LYS A 91 -3.92 -3.11 -9.98
N LYS A 92 -3.46 -4.24 -10.53
CA LYS A 92 -3.12 -5.44 -9.75
C LYS A 92 -1.96 -5.19 -8.78
N ALA A 93 -0.86 -4.61 -9.25
CA ALA A 93 0.29 -4.29 -8.40
C ALA A 93 -0.08 -3.32 -7.27
N PHE A 94 -0.88 -2.31 -7.58
CA PHE A 94 -1.40 -1.34 -6.62
C PHE A 94 -2.26 -2.02 -5.55
N TYR A 95 -3.22 -2.86 -5.94
CA TYR A 95 -4.06 -3.57 -4.97
C TYR A 95 -3.27 -4.53 -4.10
N ILE A 96 -2.31 -5.28 -4.66
CA ILE A 96 -1.44 -6.16 -3.86
C ILE A 96 -0.73 -5.34 -2.79
N ARG A 97 -0.08 -4.24 -3.18
CA ARG A 97 0.61 -3.35 -2.24
C ARG A 97 -0.34 -2.81 -1.17
N LEU A 98 -1.49 -2.28 -1.58
CA LEU A 98 -2.50 -1.71 -0.69
C LEU A 98 -2.98 -2.75 0.32
N TYR A 99 -3.48 -3.90 -0.16
CA TYR A 99 -4.04 -4.94 0.71
C TYR A 99 -3.00 -5.60 1.60
N THR A 100 -1.75 -5.77 1.16
CA THR A 100 -0.70 -6.30 2.04
C THR A 100 -0.44 -5.37 3.23
N ILE A 101 -0.32 -4.06 2.99
CA ILE A 101 -0.11 -3.08 4.06
C ILE A 101 -1.37 -2.97 4.92
N SER A 102 -2.57 -3.02 4.33
CA SER A 102 -3.84 -3.01 5.07
C SER A 102 -3.97 -4.21 5.99
N SER A 103 -3.69 -5.42 5.50
CA SER A 103 -3.73 -6.64 6.33
C SER A 103 -2.72 -6.57 7.46
N LEU A 104 -1.50 -6.09 7.19
CA LEU A 104 -0.47 -5.94 8.21
C LEU A 104 -0.88 -4.90 9.26
N SER A 105 -1.48 -3.80 8.84
CA SER A 105 -2.02 -2.77 9.74
C SER A 105 -3.14 -3.33 10.59
N LEU A 106 -4.09 -4.05 9.99
CA LEU A 106 -5.21 -4.65 10.71
C LEU A 106 -4.75 -5.65 11.76
N ILE A 107 -3.78 -6.51 11.45
CA ILE A 107 -3.18 -7.45 12.42
C ILE A 107 -2.57 -6.69 13.59
N ASN A 108 -1.81 -5.62 13.33
CA ASN A 108 -1.21 -4.83 14.40
C ASN A 108 -2.25 -4.07 15.23
N ILE A 109 -3.34 -3.57 14.64
CA ILE A 109 -4.47 -2.96 15.36
C ILE A 109 -5.12 -3.99 16.30
N ILE A 110 -5.40 -5.20 15.81
CA ILE A 110 -6.00 -6.28 16.60
C ILE A 110 -5.07 -6.69 17.74
N LEU A 111 -3.77 -6.85 17.47
CA LEU A 111 -2.78 -7.21 18.49
C LEU A 111 -2.62 -6.10 19.53
N TYR A 112 -2.71 -4.84 19.13
CA TYR A 112 -2.73 -3.70 20.05
C TYR A 112 -3.97 -3.74 20.96
N ASP A 113 -5.17 -3.96 20.39
CA ASP A 113 -6.42 -4.06 21.16
C ASP A 113 -6.38 -5.25 22.14
N TYR A 114 -5.85 -6.39 21.69
CA TYR A 114 -5.77 -7.64 22.47
C TYR A 114 -4.73 -7.60 23.60
N SER A 115 -3.49 -7.21 23.29
CA SER A 115 -2.36 -7.23 24.25
C SER A 115 -2.23 -5.94 25.03
N GLY A 116 -2.70 -4.81 24.48
CA GLY A 116 -2.41 -3.48 24.99
C GLY A 116 -0.95 -3.05 24.85
N ASN A 117 -0.13 -3.77 24.08
CA ASN A 117 1.29 -3.49 23.93
C ASN A 117 1.53 -2.31 22.98
N MET A 118 2.23 -1.28 23.48
CA MET A 118 2.52 -0.06 22.73
C MET A 118 3.40 -0.28 21.50
N ASN A 119 4.13 -1.40 21.40
CA ASN A 119 4.90 -1.70 20.20
C ASN A 119 4.00 -1.85 18.97
N PHE A 120 2.85 -2.54 19.09
CA PHE A 120 1.90 -2.68 18.00
C PHE A 120 1.25 -1.34 17.62
N PHE A 121 1.06 -0.45 18.58
CA PHE A 121 0.63 0.94 18.34
C PHE A 121 1.66 1.71 17.49
N TRP A 122 2.94 1.66 17.87
CA TRP A 122 4.00 2.36 17.14
C TRP A 122 4.20 1.79 15.73
N ILE A 123 4.14 0.47 15.57
CA ILE A 123 4.22 -0.17 14.27
C ILE A 123 3.04 0.22 13.38
N THR A 124 1.81 0.21 13.91
CA THR A 124 0.64 0.68 13.18
C THR A 124 0.82 2.12 12.71
N THR A 125 1.38 2.98 13.56
CA THR A 125 1.71 4.37 13.20
C THR A 125 2.72 4.44 12.04
N VAL A 126 3.78 3.64 12.07
CA VAL A 126 4.76 3.55 10.97
C VAL A 126 4.11 3.04 9.68
N LEU A 127 3.21 2.06 9.77
CA LEU A 127 2.44 1.57 8.62
C LEU A 127 1.51 2.65 8.04
N PHE A 128 0.95 3.53 8.88
CA PHE A 128 0.22 4.72 8.41
C PHE A 128 1.09 5.70 7.64
N LEU A 129 2.34 5.92 8.07
CA LEU A 129 3.29 6.70 7.28
C LEU A 129 3.63 6.00 5.96
N LEU A 130 3.74 4.66 5.96
CA LEU A 130 3.97 3.89 4.74
C LEU A 130 2.85 4.05 3.72
N PHE A 131 1.60 4.19 4.15
CA PHE A 131 0.47 4.44 3.24
C PHE A 131 0.64 5.72 2.43
N ILE A 132 1.30 6.76 2.96
CA ILE A 132 1.58 8.00 2.21
C ILE A 132 2.37 7.69 0.93
N TYR A 133 3.35 6.78 1.02
CA TYR A 133 4.13 6.32 -0.14
C TYR A 133 3.33 5.43 -1.10
N CYS A 134 2.17 4.94 -0.69
CA CYS A 134 1.27 4.11 -1.50
C CYS A 134 0.21 4.92 -2.24
N LYS A 135 0.28 6.26 -2.20
CA LYS A 135 -0.64 7.12 -2.93
C LYS A 135 -0.50 6.86 -4.45
N PRO A 136 -1.60 6.60 -5.17
CA PRO A 136 -1.53 6.39 -6.62
C PRO A 136 -1.05 7.66 -7.32
N SER A 137 -0.01 7.53 -8.15
CA SER A 137 0.64 8.65 -8.86
C SER A 137 0.38 8.57 -10.37
N PHE A 138 -0.19 9.63 -10.94
CA PHE A 138 -0.45 9.80 -12.38
C PHE A 138 0.82 9.66 -13.25
N PRO A 139 1.96 10.31 -12.93
CA PRO A 139 3.16 10.22 -13.75
C PRO A 139 3.80 8.82 -13.80
N GLU A 140 3.54 7.93 -12.82
CA GLU A 140 4.02 6.54 -12.91
C GLU A 140 3.23 5.72 -13.93
N LEU A 141 1.92 5.93 -14.01
CA LEU A 141 1.07 5.25 -14.99
C LEU A 141 1.28 5.84 -16.39
N GLU A 142 1.46 7.16 -16.49
CA GLU A 142 1.75 7.83 -17.76
C GLU A 142 3.09 7.38 -18.35
N LYS A 143 4.15 7.23 -17.55
CA LYS A 143 5.45 6.66 -17.98
C LYS A 143 5.38 5.21 -18.49
N LEU A 144 4.39 4.44 -18.02
CA LEU A 144 4.18 3.06 -18.48
C LEU A 144 3.38 3.00 -19.79
N VAL A 145 2.51 3.98 -20.03
CA VAL A 145 1.63 4.04 -21.20
C VAL A 145 2.26 4.83 -22.36
N ARG A 146 3.02 5.88 -22.04
CA ARG A 146 3.79 6.67 -23.00
C ARG A 146 5.26 6.48 -22.64
N PRO A 147 6.03 5.66 -23.38
CA PRO A 147 7.48 5.79 -23.29
C PRO A 147 7.80 7.25 -23.60
N VAL A 148 8.59 7.88 -22.73
CA VAL A 148 9.34 9.06 -23.14
C VAL A 148 10.09 8.59 -24.39
N GLU A 149 9.81 9.18 -25.55
CA GLU A 149 10.77 9.12 -26.65
C GLU A 149 12.07 9.56 -26.01
N GLU A 150 12.97 8.62 -25.77
CA GLU A 150 14.36 8.95 -25.55
C GLU A 150 14.71 9.78 -26.77
N ILE A 151 14.84 11.09 -26.56
CA ILE A 151 15.47 11.96 -27.52
C ILE A 151 16.87 11.36 -27.64
N GLU A 152 17.07 10.54 -28.67
CA GLU A 152 18.39 10.22 -29.18
C GLU A 152 19.00 11.58 -29.48
N GLU A 153 19.83 12.07 -28.54
CA GLU A 153 20.76 13.14 -28.81
C GLU A 153 21.64 12.64 -29.96
N ASP A 154 21.31 13.13 -31.15
CA ASP A 154 22.21 13.41 -32.25
C ASP A 154 23.58 13.81 -31.71
N ASN A 155 24.49 12.83 -31.65
CA ASN A 155 25.91 13.06 -31.65
C ASN A 155 26.41 12.52 -32.98
N GLY A 156 26.40 13.39 -33.98
CA GLY A 156 27.13 13.19 -35.21
C GLY A 156 28.62 12.98 -34.94
N ASP A 157 29.17 12.04 -35.69
CA ASP A 157 30.51 12.09 -36.30
C ASP A 157 30.48 11.22 -37.58
#